data_AF-K1TVZ1-F1
#
_entry.id   AF-K1TVZ1-F1
#
_cell.length_a   1.000
_cell.length_b   1.000
_cell.length_c   1.000
_cell.angle_alpha   90.00
_cell.angle_beta   90.00
_cell.angle_gamma   90.00
#
_symmetry.space_group_name_H-M   'P 1'
#
loop_
_entity.id
_entity.type
_entity.pdbx_description
1 polymer ?
#
loop_
_entity_poly.entity_id
_entity_poly.type
_entity_poly.pdbx_seq_one_letter_code
_entity_poly.pdbx_strand_id
1 'polypeptide(L)'
;MEILAEMAEMGYESNPGHWEHKREKAESLIYGYHFTRDGAEKAVARMKNKDGSSGAYWTLEDVEKVAASMGIDWSCKNYNIYDLYYTLNMVRSVYYKDGQAPQYYADLAFDFLEDKDAPEGKAKRYYLAMHCAE
;
A
#
# COMPACT_ATOMS: atom_id res chain seq x y z
N MET A 1 -1.60 -22.86 -1.93
CA MET A 1 -1.84 -21.50 -2.44
C MET A 1 -1.65 -21.42 -3.95
N GLU A 2 -0.63 -22.06 -4.54
CA GLU A 2 -0.38 -22.04 -5.99
C GLU A 2 -1.59 -22.44 -6.86
N ILE A 3 -2.30 -23.53 -6.52
CA ILE A 3 -3.51 -23.93 -7.27
C ILE A 3 -4.60 -22.84 -7.22
N LEU A 4 -4.79 -22.17 -6.08
CA LEU A 4 -5.78 -21.09 -5.96
C LEU A 4 -5.37 -19.85 -6.77
N ALA A 5 -4.07 -19.56 -6.82
CA ALA A 5 -3.52 -18.50 -7.65
C ALA A 5 -3.75 -18.79 -9.14
N GLU A 6 -3.41 -19.99 -9.60
CA GLU A 6 -3.61 -20.43 -10.98
C GLU A 6 -5.10 -20.35 -11.36
N MET A 7 -5.99 -20.85 -10.50
CA MET A 7 -7.44 -20.73 -10.72
C MET A 7 -7.91 -19.27 -10.80
N ALA A 8 -7.36 -18.38 -9.97
CA ALA A 8 -7.71 -16.96 -9.98
C ALA A 8 -7.20 -16.24 -11.23
N GLU A 9 -5.98 -16.57 -11.69
CA GLU A 9 -5.40 -16.05 -12.94
C GLU A 9 -6.20 -16.51 -14.15
N MET A 10 -6.47 -17.81 -14.28
CA MET A 10 -7.32 -18.36 -15.35
C MET A 10 -8.70 -17.70 -15.36
N GLY A 11 -9.29 -17.50 -14.17
CA GLY A 11 -10.56 -16.78 -14.01
C GLY A 11 -10.47 -15.35 -14.53
N TYR A 12 -9.43 -14.60 -14.17
CA TYR A 12 -9.19 -13.24 -14.64
C TYR A 12 -9.00 -13.19 -16.16
N GLU A 13 -8.15 -14.04 -16.72
CA GLU A 13 -7.85 -14.10 -18.17
C GLU A 13 -9.09 -14.40 -19.01
N SER A 14 -10.00 -15.24 -18.49
CA SER A 14 -11.25 -15.57 -19.18
C SER A 14 -12.20 -14.38 -19.34
N ASN A 15 -12.17 -13.41 -18.41
CA ASN A 15 -13.02 -12.21 -18.46
C ASN A 15 -12.44 -11.06 -17.63
N PRO A 16 -11.40 -10.35 -18.13
CA PRO A 16 -10.68 -9.35 -17.35
C PRO A 16 -11.59 -8.22 -16.83
N GLY A 17 -12.51 -7.73 -17.66
CA GLY A 17 -13.42 -6.63 -17.29
C GLY A 17 -14.38 -6.98 -16.16
N HIS A 18 -14.80 -8.25 -16.04
CA HIS A 18 -15.63 -8.69 -14.90
C HIS A 18 -14.84 -8.73 -13.58
N TRP A 19 -13.54 -9.05 -13.66
CA TRP A 19 -12.70 -9.31 -12.50
C TRP A 19 -11.77 -8.16 -12.11
N GLU A 20 -11.61 -7.13 -12.94
CA GLU A 20 -10.66 -6.03 -12.72
C GLU A 20 -10.79 -5.41 -11.32
N HIS A 21 -12.01 -5.12 -10.88
CA HIS A 21 -12.27 -4.52 -9.56
C HIS A 21 -12.17 -5.50 -8.38
N LYS A 22 -12.09 -6.81 -8.67
CA LYS A 22 -12.00 -7.88 -7.67
C LYS A 22 -10.61 -8.49 -7.56
N ARG A 23 -9.73 -8.22 -8.54
CA ARG A 23 -8.38 -8.78 -8.64
C ARG A 23 -7.57 -8.54 -7.37
N GLU A 24 -7.54 -7.31 -6.89
CA GLU A 24 -6.81 -6.91 -5.68
C GLU A 24 -7.31 -7.63 -4.42
N LYS A 25 -8.63 -7.85 -4.34
CA LYS A 25 -9.27 -8.57 -3.23
C LYS A 25 -8.97 -10.07 -3.31
N ALA A 26 -9.00 -10.66 -4.50
CA ALA A 26 -8.64 -12.05 -4.73
C ALA A 26 -7.16 -12.32 -4.40
N GLU A 27 -6.24 -11.48 -4.89
CA GLU A 27 -4.81 -11.58 -4.55
C GLU A 27 -4.59 -11.49 -3.04
N SER A 28 -5.29 -10.60 -2.35
CA SER A 28 -5.15 -10.47 -0.88
C SER A 28 -5.65 -11.70 -0.11
N LEU A 29 -6.66 -12.40 -0.65
CA LEU A 29 -7.16 -13.66 -0.06
C LEU A 29 -6.20 -14.84 -0.31
N ILE A 30 -5.39 -14.77 -1.38
CA ILE A 30 -4.47 -15.85 -1.77
C ILE A 30 -3.07 -15.64 -1.17
N TYR A 31 -2.59 -14.41 -1.12
CA TYR A 31 -1.21 -14.11 -0.73
C TYR A 31 -1.10 -13.34 0.60
N GLY A 32 -2.23 -12.99 1.21
CA GLY A 32 -2.28 -12.18 2.41
C GLY A 32 -2.48 -10.69 2.11
N TYR A 33 -2.78 -9.92 3.15
CA TYR A 33 -3.16 -8.51 3.04
C TYR A 33 -1.95 -7.57 3.02
N HIS A 34 -0.94 -7.88 2.24
CA HIS A 34 0.21 -7.00 2.06
C HIS A 34 0.31 -6.56 0.61
N PHE A 35 0.82 -5.36 0.42
CA PHE A 35 1.18 -4.95 -0.92
C PHE A 35 2.35 -5.76 -1.45
N THR A 36 2.24 -6.16 -2.72
CA THR A 36 3.38 -6.45 -3.58
C THR A 36 3.94 -5.13 -4.12
N ARG A 37 5.14 -5.17 -4.69
CA ARG A 37 5.73 -4.00 -5.37
C ARG A 37 4.79 -3.40 -6.42
N ASP A 38 4.37 -4.23 -7.38
CA ASP A 38 3.50 -3.81 -8.49
C ASP A 38 2.14 -3.29 -7.99
N GLY A 39 1.55 -3.97 -7.00
CA GLY A 39 0.30 -3.52 -6.39
C GLY A 39 0.44 -2.15 -5.70
N ALA A 40 1.54 -1.91 -4.99
CA ALA A 40 1.77 -0.63 -4.33
C ALA A 40 2.05 0.49 -5.34
N GLU A 41 2.87 0.23 -6.36
CA GLU A 41 3.18 1.19 -7.44
C GLU A 41 1.90 1.59 -8.18
N LYS A 42 1.03 0.63 -8.53
CA LYS A 42 -0.28 0.89 -9.14
C LYS A 42 -1.20 1.70 -8.23
N ALA A 43 -1.27 1.36 -6.94
CA ALA A 43 -2.09 2.08 -5.97
C ALA A 43 -1.61 3.54 -5.80
N VAL A 44 -0.31 3.75 -5.67
CA VAL A 44 0.29 5.08 -5.52
C VAL A 44 0.15 5.90 -6.81
N ALA A 45 0.34 5.30 -7.99
CA ALA A 45 0.19 5.99 -9.28
C ALA A 45 -1.20 6.59 -9.49
N ARG A 46 -2.24 6.03 -8.84
CA ARG A 46 -3.63 6.53 -8.92
C ARG A 46 -3.95 7.64 -7.93
N MET A 47 -3.03 7.98 -7.02
CA MET A 47 -3.26 9.02 -6.01
C MET A 47 -3.41 10.41 -6.64
N LYS A 48 -4.39 11.16 -6.15
CA LYS A 48 -4.58 12.59 -6.44
C LYS A 48 -4.14 13.37 -5.20
N ASN A 49 -3.02 14.06 -5.31
CA ASN A 49 -2.38 14.67 -4.16
C ASN A 49 -2.99 16.03 -3.84
N LYS A 50 -3.04 16.37 -2.55
CA LYS A 50 -3.60 17.63 -2.07
C LYS A 50 -2.84 18.88 -2.55
N ASP A 51 -1.59 18.74 -2.96
CA ASP A 51 -0.80 19.81 -3.60
C ASP A 51 -1.13 20.01 -5.10
N GLY A 52 -2.08 19.24 -5.64
CA GLY A 52 -2.48 19.28 -7.05
C GLY A 52 -1.68 18.35 -7.96
N SER A 53 -0.62 17.71 -7.47
CA SER A 53 0.11 16.68 -8.22
C SER A 53 -0.66 15.34 -8.24
N SER A 54 -0.11 14.34 -8.92
CA SER A 54 -0.68 12.98 -8.94
C SER A 54 0.44 11.95 -8.90
N GLY A 55 0.12 10.76 -8.39
CA GLY A 55 1.09 9.68 -8.26
C GLY A 55 2.01 9.83 -7.04
N ALA A 56 3.15 9.14 -7.11
CA ALA A 56 4.13 9.09 -6.04
C ALA A 56 4.82 10.45 -5.83
N TYR A 57 4.93 10.87 -4.57
CA TYR A 57 5.88 11.89 -4.15
C TYR A 57 7.20 11.26 -3.69
N TRP A 58 7.10 10.19 -2.90
CA TRP A 58 8.25 9.41 -2.46
C TRP A 58 8.47 8.25 -3.42
N THR A 59 9.69 8.08 -3.92
CA THR A 59 10.08 6.86 -4.65
C THR A 59 10.26 5.70 -3.66
N LEU A 60 10.29 4.45 -4.16
CA LEU A 60 10.56 3.30 -3.30
C LEU A 60 11.95 3.40 -2.65
N GLU A 61 12.95 3.91 -3.38
CA GLU A 61 14.30 4.14 -2.87
C GLU A 61 14.30 5.16 -1.71
N ASP A 62 13.50 6.22 -1.81
CA ASP A 62 13.38 7.17 -0.70
C ASP A 62 12.77 6.52 0.53
N VAL A 63 11.77 5.65 0.35
CA VAL A 63 11.13 4.92 1.44
C VAL A 63 12.08 3.92 2.09
N GLU A 64 12.93 3.24 1.30
CA GLU A 64 14.00 2.39 1.82
C GLU A 64 15.00 3.20 2.67
N LYS A 65 15.35 4.42 2.26
CA LYS A 65 16.21 5.33 3.05
C LYS A 65 15.54 5.74 4.36
N VAL A 66 14.23 6.04 4.36
CA VAL A 66 13.48 6.34 5.59
C VAL A 66 13.44 5.13 6.52
N ALA A 67 13.16 3.94 5.99
CA ALA A 67 13.15 2.71 6.78
C ALA A 67 14.52 2.42 7.42
N ALA A 68 15.59 2.62 6.65
CA ALA A 68 16.96 2.45 7.13
C ALA A 68 17.34 3.48 8.20
N SER A 69 16.98 4.75 8.03
CA SER A 69 17.28 5.80 9.02
C SER A 69 16.55 5.58 10.35
N MET A 70 15.38 4.92 10.30
CA MET A 70 14.61 4.54 11.49
C MET A 70 15.01 3.18 12.09
N GLY A 71 15.98 2.49 11.49
CA GLY A 71 16.50 1.23 12.02
C GLY A 71 15.47 0.11 12.07
N ILE A 72 14.55 0.05 11.10
CA ILE A 72 13.49 -0.96 11.08
C ILE A 72 14.08 -2.36 10.98
N ASP A 73 13.73 -3.22 11.94
CA ASP A 73 13.86 -4.66 11.82
C ASP A 73 12.56 -5.25 11.26
N TRP A 74 12.57 -5.59 9.97
CA TRP A 74 11.42 -6.15 9.26
C TRP A 74 10.96 -7.50 9.82
N SER A 75 11.82 -8.25 10.52
CA SER A 75 11.42 -9.51 11.14
C SER A 75 10.45 -9.34 12.31
N CYS A 76 10.39 -8.12 12.87
CA CYS A 76 9.53 -7.76 13.99
C CYS A 76 8.30 -6.94 13.58
N LYS A 77 8.06 -6.73 12.27
CA LYS A 77 6.95 -5.89 11.77
C LYS A 77 5.86 -6.73 11.12
N ASN A 78 4.60 -6.33 11.34
CA ASN A 78 3.41 -6.89 10.69
C ASN A 78 3.04 -6.14 9.40
N TYR A 79 4.03 -5.55 8.73
CA TYR A 79 3.92 -4.85 7.46
C TYR A 79 5.28 -4.89 6.76
N ASN A 80 5.28 -4.72 5.44
CA ASN A 80 6.48 -4.76 4.63
C ASN A 80 6.83 -3.36 4.04
N ILE A 81 7.94 -3.31 3.29
CA ILE A 81 8.40 -2.07 2.65
C ILE A 81 7.37 -1.48 1.67
N TYR A 82 6.56 -2.31 1.02
CA TYR A 82 5.55 -1.86 0.05
C TYR A 82 4.30 -1.29 0.74
N ASP A 83 3.93 -1.83 1.90
CA ASP A 83 2.91 -1.24 2.77
C ASP A 83 3.36 0.13 3.28
N LEU A 84 4.64 0.24 3.67
CA LEU A 84 5.24 1.52 4.07
C LEU A 84 5.28 2.50 2.89
N TYR A 85 5.65 2.04 1.70
CA TYR A 85 5.68 2.86 0.48
C TYR A 85 4.30 3.44 0.12
N TYR A 86 3.26 2.60 0.15
CA TYR A 86 1.89 3.05 -0.04
C TYR A 86 1.49 4.06 1.05
N THR A 87 1.77 3.75 2.32
CA THR A 87 1.31 4.55 3.45
C THR A 87 2.00 5.92 3.50
N LEU A 88 3.31 6.00 3.27
CA LEU A 88 4.05 7.28 3.20
C LEU A 88 3.50 8.20 2.11
N ASN A 89 3.24 7.65 0.92
CA ASN A 89 2.64 8.40 -0.17
C ASN A 89 1.19 8.80 0.14
N MET A 90 0.39 7.90 0.72
CA MET A 90 -1.00 8.17 1.12
C MET A 90 -1.08 9.28 2.18
N VAL A 91 -0.29 9.19 3.24
CA VAL A 91 -0.23 10.18 4.32
C VAL A 91 0.21 11.54 3.76
N ARG A 92 1.27 11.57 2.92
CA ARG A 92 1.69 12.80 2.27
C ARG A 92 0.58 13.37 1.38
N SER A 93 -0.08 12.53 0.60
CA SER A 93 -1.17 12.91 -0.31
C SER A 93 -2.31 13.63 0.42
N VAL A 94 -2.71 13.11 1.59
CA VAL A 94 -3.83 13.63 2.39
C VAL A 94 -3.42 14.81 3.29
N TYR A 95 -2.29 14.68 3.98
CA TYR A 95 -1.86 15.61 5.02
C TYR A 95 -0.91 16.69 4.53
N TYR A 96 -0.69 16.80 3.21
CA TYR A 96 0.20 17.81 2.64
C TYR A 96 -0.07 19.21 3.23
N LYS A 97 1.02 19.84 3.65
CA LYS A 97 1.16 21.23 4.08
C LYS A 97 2.45 21.78 3.49
N ASP A 98 2.40 22.98 2.95
CA ASP A 98 3.57 23.65 2.40
C ASP A 98 4.64 23.86 3.48
N GLY A 99 5.92 23.64 3.12
CA GLY A 99 7.06 23.73 4.03
C GLY A 99 7.15 22.68 5.15
N GLN A 100 6.24 21.69 5.21
CA GLN A 100 6.25 20.67 6.26
C GLN A 100 7.42 19.68 6.08
N ALA A 101 8.14 19.40 7.17
CA ALA A 101 9.29 18.51 7.14
C ALA A 101 8.90 17.05 6.79
N PRO A 102 9.74 16.31 6.04
CA PRO A 102 9.55 14.89 5.76
C PRO A 102 9.22 14.01 6.97
N GLN A 103 9.89 14.25 8.09
CA GLN A 103 9.73 13.45 9.32
C GLN A 103 8.28 13.42 9.80
N TYR A 104 7.55 14.53 9.67
CA TYR A 104 6.14 14.59 10.07
C TYR A 104 5.27 13.56 9.33
N TYR A 105 5.53 13.36 8.04
CA TYR A 105 4.79 12.36 7.25
C TYR A 105 5.25 10.94 7.55
N ALA A 106 6.54 10.76 7.84
CA ALA A 106 7.06 9.48 8.29
C ALA A 106 6.40 9.06 9.61
N ASP A 107 6.42 9.93 10.63
CA ASP A 107 5.83 9.68 11.94
C ASP A 107 4.35 9.25 11.81
N LEU A 108 3.57 9.99 11.02
CA LEU A 108 2.17 9.65 10.75
C LEU A 108 1.99 8.29 10.03
N ALA A 109 2.89 7.94 9.12
CA ALA A 109 2.85 6.66 8.42
C ALA A 109 3.17 5.49 9.35
N PHE A 110 4.14 5.67 10.27
CA PHE A 110 4.45 4.67 11.28
C PHE A 110 3.33 4.53 12.30
N ASP A 111 2.80 5.64 12.83
CA ASP A 111 1.64 5.61 13.73
C ASP A 111 0.44 4.90 13.09
N PHE A 112 0.23 5.08 11.78
CA PHE A 112 -0.80 4.35 11.06
C PHE A 112 -0.52 2.85 11.02
N LEU A 113 0.69 2.43 10.60
CA LEU A 113 1.04 1.03 10.39
C LEU A 113 1.22 0.24 11.70
N GLU A 114 1.66 0.90 12.77
CA GLU A 114 1.96 0.29 14.07
C GLU A 114 0.76 0.30 15.04
N ASP A 115 -0.42 0.62 14.54
CA ASP A 115 -1.67 0.51 15.28
C ASP A 115 -1.93 -0.93 15.75
N LYS A 116 -1.69 -1.16 17.04
CA LYS A 116 -1.86 -2.45 17.72
C LYS A 116 -3.29 -2.99 17.68
N ASP A 117 -4.28 -2.13 17.44
CA ASP A 117 -5.69 -2.50 17.40
C ASP A 117 -6.14 -2.86 15.97
N ALA A 118 -5.27 -2.65 14.97
CA ALA A 118 -5.54 -2.99 13.59
C ALA A 118 -5.08 -4.43 13.24
N PRO A 119 -5.79 -5.11 12.33
CA PRO A 119 -5.35 -6.40 11.82
C PRO A 119 -4.08 -6.27 10.97
N GLU A 120 -3.33 -7.36 10.87
CA GLU A 120 -2.21 -7.51 9.95
C GLU A 120 -2.60 -7.10 8.52
N GLY A 121 -1.69 -6.41 7.83
CA GLY A 121 -1.94 -5.93 6.48
C GLY A 121 -2.83 -4.68 6.42
N LYS A 122 -2.79 -3.84 7.47
CA LYS A 122 -3.64 -2.65 7.60
C LYS A 122 -3.64 -1.76 6.36
N ALA A 123 -2.48 -1.50 5.76
CA ALA A 123 -2.36 -0.67 4.55
C ALA A 123 -3.17 -1.22 3.37
N LYS A 124 -3.01 -2.51 3.05
CA LYS A 124 -3.76 -3.15 1.96
C LYS A 124 -5.25 -3.21 2.25
N ARG A 125 -5.63 -3.55 3.49
CA ARG A 125 -7.05 -3.57 3.92
C ARG A 125 -7.69 -2.20 3.78
N TYR A 126 -7.00 -1.15 4.19
CA TYR A 126 -7.45 0.23 4.02
C TYR A 126 -7.63 0.57 2.54
N TYR A 127 -6.65 0.27 1.69
CA TYR A 127 -6.74 0.48 0.24
C TYR A 127 -7.96 -0.23 -0.37
N LEU A 128 -8.16 -1.51 -0.05
CA LEU A 128 -9.30 -2.28 -0.54
C LEU A 128 -10.64 -1.69 -0.08
N ALA A 129 -10.74 -1.22 1.16
CA ALA A 129 -11.96 -0.60 1.68
C ALA A 129 -12.28 0.73 0.99
N MET A 130 -11.26 1.52 0.60
CA MET A 130 -11.46 2.83 -0.02
C MET A 130 -11.65 2.77 -1.55
N HIS A 131 -11.10 1.75 -2.20
CA HIS A 131 -10.99 1.70 -3.67
C HIS A 131 -11.55 0.43 -4.32
N CYS A 132 -11.90 -0.57 -3.52
CA CYS A 132 -12.43 -1.86 -3.99
C CYS A 132 -13.66 -2.31 -3.18
N ALA A 133 -14.28 -1.41 -2.42
CA ALA A 133 -15.60 -1.66 -1.83
C ALA A 133 -16.66 -1.70 -2.93
N GLU A 134 -17.57 -2.67 -2.81
CA GLU A 134 -18.66 -2.94 -3.77
C GLU A 134 -19.65 -1.77 -3.90
#